data_AF-A0A7H8JMB1-F1
#
_entry.id   AF-A0A7H8JMB1-F1
#
_cell.length_a   1.000
_cell.length_b   1.000
_cell.length_c   1.000
_cell.angle_alpha   90.00
_cell.angle_beta   90.00
_cell.angle_gamma   90.00
#
_symmetry.space_group_name_H-M   'P 1'
#
loop_
_entity.id
_entity.type
_entity.pdbx_description
1 polymer ?
#
loop_
_entity_poly.entity_id
_entity_poly.type
_entity_poly.pdbx_seq_one_letter_code
_entity_poly.pdbx_strand_id
1 'polypeptide(L)'
;MEQDHPLLREMFPELVAELADLLEAEGERELALTVRDVRLFGLCECGDEFCQSVRTADHPPGQPFGQGHRCVPLLPAKGMLALDVVHERIMYIEILDRPLMIRRDARM
;
A
#
# COMPACT_ATOMS: atom_id res chain seq x y z
N MET A 1 16.13 -1.27 -10.45
CA MET A 1 16.49 -0.74 -9.11
C MET A 1 15.23 -0.11 -8.55
N GLU A 2 15.05 0.00 -7.23
CA GLU A 2 13.80 0.49 -6.61
C GLU A 2 13.34 1.88 -7.12
N GLN A 3 14.25 2.67 -7.69
CA GLN A 3 14.01 3.99 -8.27
C GLN A 3 13.26 3.99 -9.63
N ASP A 4 13.12 2.84 -10.29
CA ASP A 4 12.49 2.73 -11.63
C ASP A 4 10.97 2.50 -11.59
N HIS A 5 10.40 2.20 -10.42
CA HIS A 5 8.97 1.93 -10.28
C HIS A 5 8.16 3.24 -10.20
N PRO A 6 6.93 3.31 -10.76
CA PRO A 6 6.08 4.49 -10.63
C PRO A 6 5.69 4.72 -9.17
N LEU A 7 5.39 5.97 -8.80
CA LEU A 7 4.83 6.25 -7.49
C LEU A 7 3.40 5.72 -7.42
N LEU A 8 3.02 5.19 -6.26
CA LEU A 8 1.66 4.71 -6.04
C LEU A 8 0.64 5.84 -6.26
N ARG A 9 0.97 7.08 -5.89
CA ARG A 9 0.12 8.26 -6.12
C ARG A 9 -0.08 8.61 -7.59
N GLU A 10 0.83 8.21 -8.47
CA GLU A 10 0.69 8.44 -9.92
C GLU A 10 -0.31 7.43 -10.52
N MET A 11 -0.35 6.22 -9.95
CA MET A 11 -1.19 5.12 -10.42
C MET A 11 -2.58 5.10 -9.76
N PHE A 12 -2.64 5.38 -8.46
CA PHE A 12 -3.83 5.33 -7.61
C PHE A 12 -3.87 6.53 -6.65
N PRO A 13 -4.02 7.76 -7.17
CA PRO A 13 -3.99 8.97 -6.34
C PRO A 13 -5.11 9.02 -5.29
N GLU A 14 -6.30 8.52 -5.61
CA GLU A 14 -7.43 8.49 -4.69
C GLU A 14 -7.16 7.53 -3.51
N LEU A 15 -6.49 6.40 -3.77
CA LEU A 15 -6.04 5.48 -2.72
C LEU A 15 -5.01 6.16 -1.81
N VAL A 16 -4.00 6.83 -2.38
CA VAL A 16 -2.96 7.46 -1.57
C VAL A 16 -3.50 8.61 -0.72
N ALA A 17 -4.46 9.38 -1.25
CA ALA A 17 -5.15 10.40 -0.47
C ALA A 17 -5.90 9.79 0.71
N GLU A 18 -6.70 8.74 0.48
CA GLU A 18 -7.42 8.02 1.54
C GLU A 18 -6.45 7.42 2.58
N LEU A 19 -5.36 6.79 2.15
CA LEU A 19 -4.36 6.23 3.07
C LEU A 19 -3.73 7.31 3.94
N ALA A 20 -3.38 8.46 3.37
CA ALA A 20 -2.79 9.56 4.15
C ALA A 20 -3.77 10.07 5.20
N ASP A 21 -5.03 10.30 4.84
CA ASP A 21 -6.06 10.79 5.77
C ASP A 21 -6.34 9.76 6.89
N LEU A 22 -6.42 8.48 6.56
CA LEU A 22 -6.63 7.41 7.54
C LEU A 22 -5.42 7.24 8.47
N LEU A 23 -4.19 7.32 7.95
CA LEU A 23 -2.99 7.26 8.78
C LEU A 23 -2.90 8.46 9.73
N GLU A 24 -3.27 9.67 9.29
CA GLU A 24 -3.35 10.83 10.18
C GLU A 24 -4.39 10.60 11.30
N ALA A 25 -5.56 10.05 10.96
CA ALA A 25 -6.62 9.75 11.93
C ALA A 25 -6.21 8.71 12.97
N GLU A 26 -5.41 7.70 12.58
CA GLU A 26 -4.83 6.70 13.48
C GLU A 26 -3.60 7.20 14.26
N GLY A 27 -3.17 8.45 14.05
CA GLY A 27 -2.00 9.04 14.72
C GLY A 27 -0.66 8.65 14.11
N GLU A 28 -0.66 7.99 12.95
CA GLU A 28 0.51 7.50 12.22
C GLU A 28 1.10 8.59 11.30
N ARG A 29 1.45 9.74 11.88
CA ARG A 29 1.82 10.95 11.13
C ARG A 29 3.00 10.75 10.17
N GLU A 30 4.04 10.05 10.59
CA GLU A 30 5.20 9.77 9.73
C GLU A 30 4.81 8.89 8.54
N LEU A 31 3.96 7.87 8.75
CA LEU A 31 3.45 7.04 7.67
C LEU A 31 2.54 7.84 6.72
N ALA A 32 1.72 8.75 7.25
CA ALA A 32 0.88 9.62 6.42
C ALA A 32 1.68 10.55 5.50
N LEU A 33 2.90 10.92 5.90
CA LEU A 33 3.84 11.64 5.06
C LEU A 33 4.49 10.70 4.03
N THR A 34 5.04 9.57 4.47
CA THR A 34 5.82 8.66 3.61
C THR A 34 4.97 7.91 2.60
N VAL A 35 3.68 7.63 2.88
CA VAL A 35 2.77 6.94 1.95
C VAL A 35 2.64 7.70 0.61
N ARG A 36 2.85 9.02 0.63
CA ARG A 36 2.77 9.88 -0.57
C ARG A 36 3.90 9.62 -1.57
N ASP A 37 5.00 9.02 -1.12
CA ASP A 37 6.19 8.73 -1.94
C ASP A 37 6.47 7.22 -2.07
N VAL A 38 5.50 6.38 -1.68
CA VAL A 38 5.58 4.92 -1.86
C VAL A 38 5.65 4.56 -3.36
N ARG A 39 6.56 3.64 -3.69
CA ARG A 39 6.73 3.08 -5.03
C ARG A 39 5.85 1.84 -5.21
N LEU A 40 5.23 1.71 -6.38
CA LEU A 40 4.48 0.51 -6.76
C LEU A 40 5.44 -0.55 -7.33
N PHE A 41 5.90 -1.46 -6.47
CA PHE A 41 6.75 -2.57 -6.91
C PHE A 41 5.96 -3.57 -7.76
N GLY A 42 4.74 -3.91 -7.33
CA GLY A 42 3.86 -4.80 -8.07
C GLY A 42 2.48 -4.94 -7.44
N LEU A 43 1.58 -5.64 -8.12
CA LEU A 43 0.28 -6.04 -7.56
C LEU A 43 0.41 -7.41 -6.90
N CYS A 44 -0.46 -7.72 -5.95
CA CYS A 44 -0.59 -9.07 -5.42
C CYS A 44 -1.02 -10.05 -6.54
N GLU A 45 -0.51 -11.28 -6.46
CA GLU A 45 -0.68 -12.33 -7.48
C GLU A 45 -1.41 -13.56 -6.92
N CYS A 46 -2.12 -13.44 -5.79
CA CYS A 46 -2.85 -14.58 -5.21
C CYS A 46 -3.99 -15.10 -6.10
N GLY A 47 -4.47 -14.28 -7.05
CA GLY A 47 -5.53 -14.63 -8.00
C GLY A 47 -6.94 -14.47 -7.45
N ASP A 48 -7.10 -14.05 -6.20
CA ASP A 48 -8.40 -13.82 -5.59
C ASP A 48 -9.03 -12.52 -6.09
N GLU A 49 -10.30 -12.59 -6.51
CA GLU A 49 -11.02 -11.45 -7.10
C GLU A 49 -11.25 -10.29 -6.10
N PHE A 50 -11.27 -10.60 -4.80
CA PHE A 50 -11.43 -9.59 -3.74
C PHE A 50 -10.13 -8.86 -3.41
N CYS A 51 -8.97 -9.37 -3.87
CA CYS A 51 -7.66 -8.86 -3.52
C CYS A 51 -7.13 -7.90 -4.60
N GLN A 52 -6.84 -6.67 -4.18
CA GLN A 52 -6.22 -5.64 -5.03
C GLN A 52 -4.94 -5.08 -4.38
N SER A 53 -4.39 -5.83 -3.43
CA SER A 53 -3.24 -5.44 -2.61
C SER A 53 -2.00 -5.14 -3.45
N VAL A 54 -1.13 -4.26 -2.94
CA VAL A 54 0.07 -3.82 -3.65
C VAL A 54 1.33 -4.12 -2.86
N ARG A 55 2.36 -4.61 -3.56
CA ARG A 55 3.73 -4.74 -3.06
C ARG A 55 4.45 -3.43 -3.29
N THR A 56 5.19 -2.98 -2.27
CA THR A 56 5.97 -1.73 -2.33
C THR A 56 7.48 -1.96 -2.29
N ALA A 57 7.90 -3.21 -2.08
CA ALA A 57 9.27 -3.66 -2.11
C ALA A 57 9.38 -5.05 -2.74
N ASP A 58 10.59 -5.41 -3.17
CA ASP A 58 10.93 -6.76 -3.60
C ASP A 58 11.03 -7.67 -2.37
N HIS A 59 9.89 -8.29 -2.02
CA HIS A 59 9.80 -9.22 -0.89
C HIS A 59 9.27 -10.58 -1.39
N PRO A 60 10.00 -11.68 -1.16
CA PRO A 60 9.56 -13.00 -1.60
C PRO A 60 8.22 -13.42 -0.98
N PRO A 61 7.27 -13.93 -1.77
CA PRO A 61 6.02 -14.46 -1.25
C PRO A 61 6.24 -15.57 -0.21
N GLY A 62 5.40 -15.59 0.82
CA GLY A 62 5.43 -16.62 1.87
C GLY A 62 6.55 -16.48 2.90
N GLN A 63 7.38 -15.44 2.82
CA GLN A 63 8.40 -15.16 3.84
C GLN A 63 7.89 -14.08 4.82
N PRO A 64 8.22 -14.18 6.13
CA PRO A 64 7.93 -13.12 7.07
C PRO A 64 8.79 -11.88 6.77
N PHE A 65 8.27 -10.69 7.06
CA PHE A 65 9.01 -9.42 6.90
C PHE A 65 10.15 -9.24 7.91
N GLY A 66 10.16 -10.01 9.00
CA GLY A 66 11.23 -10.02 10.00
C GLY A 66 11.03 -9.06 11.16
N GLN A 67 12.11 -8.78 11.90
CA GLN A 67 12.08 -7.95 13.10
C GLN A 67 11.64 -6.51 12.79
N GLY A 68 10.80 -5.95 13.66
CA GLY A 68 10.27 -4.59 13.49
C GLY A 68 9.06 -4.52 12.56
N HIS A 69 8.60 -5.66 12.03
CA HIS A 69 7.32 -5.76 11.34
C HIS A 69 6.16 -5.46 12.30
N ARG A 70 5.23 -4.63 11.83
CA ARG A 70 3.91 -4.45 12.42
C ARG A 70 2.87 -4.27 11.33
N CYS A 71 1.65 -4.70 11.62
CA CYS A 71 0.48 -4.41 10.82
C CYS A 71 -0.20 -3.15 11.36
N VAL A 72 -0.59 -2.25 10.46
CA VAL A 72 -1.34 -1.02 10.75
C VAL A 72 -2.71 -1.14 10.09
N PRO A 73 -3.71 -1.69 10.81
CA PRO A 73 -5.07 -1.71 10.29
C PRO A 73 -5.63 -0.29 10.25
N LEU A 74 -6.34 0.05 9.18
CA LEU A 74 -7.02 1.33 9.02
C LEU A 74 -8.54 1.14 9.04
N LEU A 75 -9.27 2.24 9.24
CA LEU A 75 -10.74 2.26 9.26
C LEU A 75 -11.33 2.96 8.03
N PRO A 76 -11.24 2.38 6.82
CA PRO A 76 -11.83 2.97 5.63
C PRO A 76 -13.35 2.88 5.64
N ALA A 77 -14.00 3.73 4.86
CA ALA A 77 -15.46 3.66 4.68
C ALA A 77 -15.92 2.43 3.87
N LYS A 78 -15.01 1.77 3.12
CA LYS A 78 -15.31 0.64 2.24
C LYS A 78 -14.17 -0.37 2.23
N GLY A 79 -14.52 -1.65 2.35
CA GLY A 79 -13.56 -2.77 2.31
C GLY A 79 -12.58 -2.75 3.48
N MET A 80 -11.42 -3.35 3.27
CA MET A 80 -10.33 -3.39 4.25
C MET A 80 -9.07 -2.75 3.69
N LEU A 81 -8.40 -1.97 4.54
CA LEU A 81 -7.08 -1.40 4.29
C LEU A 81 -6.18 -1.67 5.50
N ALA A 82 -5.02 -2.25 5.25
CA ALA A 82 -3.98 -2.41 6.25
C ALA A 82 -2.59 -2.24 5.62
N LEU A 83 -1.62 -1.78 6.41
CA LEU A 83 -0.24 -1.62 5.96
C LEU A 83 0.67 -2.54 6.75
N ASP A 84 1.50 -3.31 6.05
CA ASP A 84 2.65 -3.96 6.67
C ASP A 84 3.83 -2.99 6.65
N VAL A 85 4.36 -2.71 7.83
CA VAL A 85 5.41 -1.72 8.03
C VAL A 85 6.59 -2.36 8.73
N VAL A 86 7.81 -2.06 8.27
CA VAL A 86 9.07 -2.46 8.92
C VAL A 86 9.88 -1.20 9.18
N HIS A 87 10.10 -0.85 10.46
CA HIS A 87 10.85 0.36 10.85
C HIS A 87 10.37 1.63 10.09
N GLU A 88 9.06 1.87 10.08
CA GLU A 88 8.39 3.01 9.39
C GLU A 88 8.41 2.98 7.86
N ARG A 89 8.99 1.95 7.25
CA ARG A 89 8.87 1.70 5.82
C ARG A 89 7.65 0.83 5.53
N ILE A 90 6.74 1.33 4.71
CA ILE A 90 5.61 0.56 4.17
C ILE A 90 6.19 -0.49 3.23
N MET A 91 5.89 -1.76 3.47
CA MET A 91 6.36 -2.92 2.69
C MET A 91 5.25 -3.51 1.83
N TYR A 92 4.02 -3.47 2.34
CA TYR A 92 2.84 -3.99 1.66
C TYR A 92 1.62 -3.19 2.07
N ILE A 93 0.67 -3.04 1.13
CA ILE A 93 -0.62 -2.42 1.40
C ILE A 93 -1.68 -3.45 1.02
N GLU A 94 -2.37 -3.95 2.04
CA GLU A 94 -3.47 -4.88 1.91
C GLU A 94 -4.74 -4.12 1.54
N ILE A 95 -5.40 -4.56 0.47
CA ILE A 95 -6.56 -3.90 -0.13
C ILE A 95 -7.56 -4.99 -0.52
N LEU A 96 -8.55 -5.21 0.34
CA LEU A 96 -9.50 -6.32 0.19
C LEU A 96 -10.95 -5.82 0.19
N ASP A 97 -11.83 -6.57 -0.46
CA ASP A 97 -13.30 -6.43 -0.38
C ASP A 97 -13.81 -5.02 -0.71
N ARG A 98 -13.17 -4.35 -1.68
CA ARG A 98 -13.58 -3.02 -2.16
C ARG A 98 -13.80 -2.98 -3.66
N PRO A 99 -14.57 -2.01 -4.19
CA PRO A 99 -14.75 -1.84 -5.63
C PRO A 99 -13.43 -1.79 -6.38
N LEU A 100 -13.44 -2.22 -7.65
CA LEU A 100 -12.25 -2.21 -8.50
C LEU A 100 -11.63 -0.80 -8.53
N MET A 101 -10.36 -0.72 -8.15
CA MET A 101 -9.61 0.53 -8.18
C MET A 101 -9.26 0.89 -9.62
N ILE A 102 -9.52 2.15 -9.98
CA ILE A 102 -9.18 2.65 -11.31
C ILE A 102 -7.71 3.04 -11.32
N ARG A 103 -6.90 2.23 -11.99
CA ARG A 103 -5.49 2.53 -12.25
C ARG A 103 -5.38 3.58 -13.34
N ARG A 104 -4.61 4.64 -13.10
CA ARG A 104 -4.20 5.57 -14.17
C ARG A 104 -3.12 4.93 -15.02
N ASP A 105 -3.19 5.10 -16.33
CA ASP A 105 -2.08 4.72 -17.21
C ASP A 105 -0.91 5.65 -16.94
N ALA A 106 0.18 5.11 -16.37
CA ALA A 106 1.45 5.81 -16.41
C ALA A 106 1.91 5.81 -17.86
N ARG A 107 1.79 6.95 -18.53
CA ARG A 107 2.61 7.20 -19.71
C ARG A 107 4.07 7.12 -19.25
N MET A 108 4.76 6.06 -19.66
CA MET A 108 6.22 5.95 -19.56
C MET A 108 6.88 7.04 -20.41
#